data_AF-A0A9E4N5A7-F1
#
_entry.id   AF-A0A9E4N5A7-F1
#
_cell.length_a   1.000
_cell.length_b   1.000
_cell.length_c   1.000
_cell.angle_alpha   90.00
_cell.angle_beta   90.00
_cell.angle_gamma   90.00
#
_symmetry.space_group_name_H-M   'P 1'
#
loop_
_entity.id
_entity.type
_entity.pdbx_description
1 polymer ?
#
loop_
_entity_poly.entity_id
_entity_poly.type
_entity_poly.pdbx_seq_one_letter_code
_entity_poly.pdbx_strand_id
1 'polypeptide(L)'
;MGEEKPGAEHFVLSALNLEDGTAKRAFERLGADSGKFQAAVEKQYSEALSHIGMDPPSLDIQPEPIETTKTFQESQASGQDLMKKLFALKQQDKQHPLLGAHVLCAVADMQHGVVSRAFRVMGIKPEQLIRCAREEIHGDLT
;
A
#
# COMPACT_ATOMS: atom_id res chain seq x y z
N MET A 1 9.97 13.18 -19.32
CA MET A 1 8.99 13.53 -18.26
C MET A 1 9.24 12.55 -17.12
N GLY A 2 9.33 13.04 -15.89
CA GLY A 2 9.97 12.31 -14.78
C GLY A 2 9.34 10.94 -14.54
N GLU A 3 10.16 9.90 -14.51
CA GLU A 3 9.74 8.58 -14.04
C GLU A 3 9.30 8.73 -12.58
N GLU A 4 7.99 8.69 -12.34
CA GLU A 4 7.43 8.81 -11.01
C GLU A 4 7.75 7.54 -10.25
N LYS A 5 8.79 7.61 -9.41
CA LYS A 5 9.26 6.49 -8.61
C LYS A 5 8.15 6.01 -7.68
N PRO A 6 7.87 4.70 -7.57
CA PRO A 6 6.80 4.21 -6.72
C PRO A 6 7.10 4.46 -5.24
N GLY A 7 6.19 5.11 -4.53
CA GLY A 7 6.14 5.16 -3.07
C GLY A 7 5.37 3.98 -2.48
N ALA A 8 5.23 3.95 -1.15
CA ALA A 8 4.53 2.88 -0.43
C ALA A 8 3.06 2.71 -0.87
N GLU A 9 2.39 3.78 -1.27
CA GLU A 9 1.02 3.78 -1.77
C GLU A 9 0.84 2.98 -3.05
N HIS A 10 1.82 3.02 -3.97
CA HIS A 10 1.78 2.21 -5.18
C HIS A 10 1.86 0.71 -4.83
N PHE A 11 2.68 0.33 -3.85
CA PHE A 11 2.74 -1.07 -3.38
C PHE A 11 1.42 -1.54 -2.77
N VAL A 12 0.73 -0.68 -2.00
CA VAL A 12 -0.58 -1.02 -1.44
C VAL A 12 -1.63 -1.14 -2.54
N LEU A 13 -1.66 -0.20 -3.50
CA LEU A 13 -2.56 -0.27 -4.66
C LEU A 13 -2.35 -1.56 -5.46
N SER A 14 -1.10 -1.91 -5.75
CA SER A 14 -0.77 -3.18 -6.40
C SER A 14 -1.22 -4.38 -5.57
N ALA A 15 -0.93 -4.39 -4.26
CA ALA A 15 -1.28 -5.50 -3.37
C ALA A 15 -2.80 -5.76 -3.32
N LEU A 16 -3.62 -4.71 -3.34
CA LEU A 16 -5.08 -4.82 -3.38
C LEU A 16 -5.62 -5.44 -4.68
N ASN A 17 -4.84 -5.38 -5.76
CA ASN A 17 -5.20 -5.89 -7.08
C ASN A 17 -4.47 -7.20 -7.45
N LEU A 18 -3.65 -7.77 -6.57
CA LEU A 18 -2.99 -9.06 -6.81
C LEU A 18 -4.01 -10.22 -6.82
N GLU A 19 -3.74 -11.23 -7.65
CA GLU A 19 -4.58 -12.41 -7.82
C GLU A 19 -4.72 -13.25 -6.52
N ASP A 20 -3.76 -13.18 -5.61
CA ASP A 20 -3.84 -13.88 -4.32
C ASP A 20 -5.01 -13.37 -3.45
N GLY A 21 -5.42 -12.11 -3.67
CA GLY A 21 -6.58 -11.47 -3.06
C GLY A 21 -6.50 -11.27 -1.54
N THR A 22 -5.39 -11.63 -0.88
CA THR A 22 -5.27 -11.62 0.59
C THR A 22 -5.35 -10.21 1.15
N ALA A 23 -4.73 -9.22 0.47
CA ALA A 23 -4.81 -7.82 0.88
C ALA A 23 -6.24 -7.27 0.77
N LYS A 24 -6.93 -7.59 -0.33
CA LYS A 24 -8.31 -7.16 -0.56
C LYS A 24 -9.25 -7.73 0.49
N ARG A 25 -9.18 -9.04 0.76
CA ARG A 25 -10.00 -9.68 1.80
C ARG A 25 -9.73 -9.12 3.19
N ALA A 26 -8.47 -8.79 3.52
CA ALA A 26 -8.14 -8.13 4.77
C ALA A 26 -8.81 -6.74 4.91
N PHE A 27 -8.91 -5.96 3.83
CA PHE A 27 -9.65 -4.69 3.82
C PHE A 27 -11.15 -4.91 4.02
N GLU A 28 -11.73 -5.85 3.28
CA GLU A 28 -13.16 -6.17 3.35
C GLU A 28 -13.58 -6.61 4.77
N ARG A 29 -12.74 -7.39 5.47
CA ARG A 29 -12.99 -7.78 6.88
C ARG A 29 -13.05 -6.59 7.84
N LEU A 30 -12.35 -5.50 7.53
CA LEU A 30 -12.40 -4.26 8.31
C LEU A 30 -13.60 -3.39 7.95
N GLY A 31 -14.43 -3.80 6.99
CA GLY A 31 -15.44 -2.96 6.37
C GLY A 31 -14.85 -1.81 5.55
N ALA A 32 -13.56 -1.89 5.21
CA ALA A 32 -12.89 -0.92 4.38
C ALA A 32 -13.06 -1.28 2.90
N ASP A 33 -13.48 -0.31 2.10
CA ASP A 33 -13.58 -0.46 0.65
C ASP A 33 -12.20 -0.22 0.02
N SER A 34 -11.61 -1.27 -0.57
CA SER A 34 -10.32 -1.19 -1.25
C SER A 34 -10.33 -0.19 -2.42
N GLY A 35 -11.48 0.00 -3.08
CA GLY A 35 -11.65 0.99 -4.15
C GLY A 35 -11.58 2.44 -3.66
N LYS A 36 -11.80 2.69 -2.36
CA LYS A 36 -11.66 4.03 -1.75
C LYS A 36 -10.23 4.37 -1.36
N PHE A 37 -9.31 3.40 -1.35
CA PHE A 37 -7.92 3.65 -1.01
C PHE A 37 -7.25 4.59 -2.02
N GLN A 38 -7.46 4.36 -3.32
CA GLN A 38 -6.93 5.24 -4.37
C GLN A 38 -7.42 6.69 -4.20
N ALA A 39 -8.73 6.87 -4.03
CA ALA A 39 -9.32 8.19 -3.79
C ALA A 39 -8.78 8.86 -2.52
N ALA A 40 -8.52 8.09 -1.45
CA ALA A 40 -7.92 8.61 -0.23
C ALA A 40 -6.47 9.07 -0.46
N VAL A 41 -5.69 8.37 -1.29
CA VAL A 41 -4.33 8.74 -1.70
C VAL A 41 -4.33 10.02 -2.56
N GLU A 42 -5.18 10.10 -3.58
CA GLU A 42 -5.35 11.28 -4.43
C GLU A 42 -5.75 12.54 -3.63
N LYS A 43 -6.62 12.35 -2.63
CA LYS A 43 -6.97 13.42 -1.70
C LYS A 43 -5.75 13.94 -0.92
N GLN A 44 -4.82 13.08 -0.53
CA GLN A 44 -3.60 13.52 0.16
C GLN A 44 -2.66 14.31 -0.73
N TYR A 45 -2.54 13.95 -2.01
CA TYR A 45 -1.75 14.73 -2.97
C TYR A 45 -2.38 16.10 -3.23
N SER A 46 -3.69 16.16 -3.46
CA SER A 46 -4.39 17.43 -3.69
C SER A 46 -4.35 18.36 -2.48
N GLU A 47 -4.49 17.86 -1.26
CA GLU A 47 -4.32 18.64 -0.02
C GLU A 47 -2.90 19.19 0.11
N ALA A 48 -1.87 18.37 -0.18
CA ALA A 48 -0.47 18.80 -0.11
C ALA A 48 -0.16 19.92 -1.13
N LEU A 49 -0.71 19.83 -2.35
CA LEU A 49 -0.56 20.85 -3.40
C LEU A 49 -1.33 22.13 -3.08
N SER A 50 -2.53 22.01 -2.51
CA SER A 50 -3.33 23.15 -2.07
C SER A 50 -2.62 23.95 -0.97
N HIS A 51 -1.90 23.28 -0.07
CA HIS A 51 -1.10 23.93 0.98
C HIS A 51 0.08 24.76 0.47
N ILE A 52 0.53 24.55 -0.77
CA ILE A 52 1.60 25.34 -1.41
C ILE A 52 1.06 26.30 -2.48
N GLY A 53 -0.26 26.47 -2.58
CA GLY A 53 -0.90 27.40 -3.51
C GLY A 53 -0.91 26.95 -4.96
N MET A 54 -0.81 25.64 -5.23
CA MET A 54 -0.92 25.07 -6.57
C MET A 54 -2.25 24.32 -6.74
N ASP A 55 -2.95 24.54 -7.84
CA ASP A 55 -4.07 23.69 -8.24
C ASP A 55 -3.56 22.27 -8.55
N PRO A 56 -4.21 21.21 -8.01
CA PRO A 56 -3.75 19.86 -8.26
C PRO A 56 -3.90 19.52 -9.76
N PRO A 57 -2.83 19.03 -10.43
CA PRO A 57 -3.05 18.33 -11.68
C PRO A 57 -3.93 17.12 -11.34
N SER A 58 -4.95 16.87 -12.15
CA SER A 58 -5.73 15.63 -12.09
C SER A 58 -4.79 14.47 -12.42
N LEU A 59 -4.12 13.94 -11.39
CA LEU A 59 -3.27 12.77 -11.44
C LEU A 59 -4.21 11.57 -11.47
N ASP A 60 -4.45 11.05 -12.67
CA ASP A 60 -5.13 9.78 -12.86
C ASP A 60 -4.13 8.68 -12.46
N ILE A 61 -4.10 8.31 -11.18
CA ILE A 61 -3.19 7.28 -10.63
C ILE A 61 -3.76 5.89 -10.95
N GLN A 62 -4.06 5.63 -12.21
CA GLN A 62 -4.32 4.28 -12.69
C GLN A 62 -2.98 3.54 -12.62
N PRO A 63 -2.91 2.33 -12.03
CA PRO A 63 -1.71 1.51 -12.13
C PRO A 63 -1.51 1.11 -13.59
N GLU A 64 -0.81 1.94 -14.36
CA GLU A 64 -0.44 1.60 -15.72
C GLU A 64 0.59 0.46 -15.70
N PRO A 65 0.45 -0.56 -16.55
CA PRO A 65 1.48 -1.58 -16.73
C PRO A 65 2.78 -0.89 -17.15
N ILE A 66 3.76 -0.88 -16.25
CA ILE A 66 5.07 -0.28 -16.52
C ILE A 66 5.76 -1.11 -17.60
N GLU A 67 6.11 -0.49 -18.73
CA GLU A 67 6.94 -1.15 -19.75
C GLU A 67 8.29 -1.53 -19.14
N THR A 68 8.57 -2.83 -19.06
CA THR A 68 9.77 -3.39 -18.43
C THR A 68 11.00 -3.19 -19.31
N THR A 69 11.46 -1.95 -19.46
CA THR A 69 12.81 -1.67 -19.95
C THR A 69 13.77 -1.70 -18.76
N LYS A 70 14.46 -2.84 -18.61
CA LYS A 70 15.51 -3.16 -17.61
C LYS A 70 16.13 -1.96 -16.88
N THR A 71 15.88 -1.87 -15.57
CA THR A 71 16.82 -1.89 -14.41
C THR A 71 15.94 -1.67 -13.17
N PHE A 72 16.31 -2.21 -12.00
CA PHE A 72 15.60 -2.00 -10.73
C PHE A 72 15.06 -0.56 -10.63
N GLN A 73 13.74 -0.39 -10.65
CA GLN A 73 13.18 0.93 -10.48
C GLN A 73 13.50 1.40 -9.07
N GLU A 74 14.18 2.55 -8.97
CA GLU A 74 14.45 3.16 -7.69
C GLU A 74 13.11 3.59 -7.08
N SER A 75 12.68 2.94 -5.99
CA SER A 75 11.51 3.40 -5.24
C SER A 75 11.83 4.69 -4.49
N GLN A 76 10.81 5.46 -4.14
CA GLN A 76 10.94 6.56 -3.17
C GLN A 76 11.35 6.00 -1.81
N ALA A 77 11.79 6.87 -0.88
CA ALA A 77 12.26 6.44 0.44
C ALA A 77 11.22 5.57 1.19
N SER A 78 9.93 5.92 1.08
CA SER A 78 8.83 5.14 1.65
C SER A 78 8.71 3.73 1.04
N GLY A 79 8.87 3.60 -0.28
CA GLY A 79 8.88 2.32 -0.97
C GLY A 79 10.11 1.47 -0.63
N GLN A 80 11.28 2.08 -0.46
CA GLN A 80 12.49 1.38 -0.03
C GLN A 80 12.37 0.84 1.40
N ASP A 81 11.79 1.63 2.32
CA ASP A 81 11.57 1.21 3.70
C ASP A 81 10.54 0.08 3.79
N LEU A 82 9.49 0.14 2.96
CA LEU A 82 8.54 -0.95 2.80
C LEU A 82 9.23 -2.23 2.32
N MET A 83 10.09 -2.15 1.30
CA MET A 83 10.82 -3.31 0.77
C MET A 83 11.73 -3.96 1.82
N LYS A 84 12.45 -3.15 2.62
CA LYS A 84 13.28 -3.67 3.73
C LYS A 84 12.42 -4.38 4.78
N LYS A 85 11.25 -3.84 5.12
CA LYS A 85 10.29 -4.47 6.04
C LYS A 85 9.73 -5.77 5.48
N LEU A 86 9.34 -5.80 4.21
CA LEU A 86 8.88 -7.02 3.53
C LEU A 86 9.95 -8.12 3.56
N PHE A 87 11.21 -7.76 3.29
CA PHE A 87 12.32 -8.70 3.39
C PHE A 87 12.46 -9.25 4.81
N ALA A 88 12.40 -8.39 5.84
CA ALA A 88 12.44 -8.83 7.23
C ALA A 88 11.27 -9.76 7.60
N LEU A 89 10.05 -9.43 7.17
CA LEU A 89 8.86 -10.27 7.37
C LEU A 89 9.03 -11.63 6.68
N LYS A 90 9.55 -11.66 5.45
CA LYS A 90 9.78 -12.91 4.72
C LYS A 90 10.85 -13.79 5.35
N GLN A 91 11.86 -13.18 5.98
CA GLN A 91 12.89 -13.92 6.72
C GLN A 91 12.32 -14.59 7.99
N GLN A 92 11.28 -14.00 8.58
CA GLN A 92 10.55 -14.56 9.72
C GLN A 92 9.53 -15.61 9.27
N ASP A 93 8.74 -15.30 8.24
CA ASP A 93 7.77 -16.21 7.66
C ASP A 93 8.36 -17.01 6.49
N LYS A 94 9.02 -18.11 6.83
CA LYS A 94 9.57 -19.04 5.84
C LYS A 94 8.53 -20.01 5.27
N GLN A 95 7.33 -20.08 5.85
CA GLN A 95 6.34 -21.10 5.53
C GLN A 95 5.41 -20.67 4.40
N HIS A 96 5.07 -19.38 4.31
CA HIS A 96 4.14 -18.86 3.31
C HIS A 96 4.87 -18.13 2.17
N PRO A 97 4.34 -18.13 0.93
CA PRO A 97 4.82 -17.24 -0.12
C PRO A 97 4.65 -15.76 0.28
N LEU A 98 5.33 -14.85 -0.42
CA LEU A 98 5.14 -13.42 -0.19
C LEU A 98 3.82 -12.96 -0.82
N LEU A 99 2.79 -12.83 0.01
CA LEU A 99 1.41 -12.47 -0.37
C LEU A 99 1.15 -10.96 -0.26
N GLY A 100 0.10 -10.46 -0.93
CA GLY A 100 -0.35 -9.07 -0.78
C GLY A 100 -0.59 -8.65 0.69
N ALA A 101 -1.08 -9.55 1.54
CA ALA A 101 -1.27 -9.28 2.98
C ALA A 101 0.05 -8.95 3.72
N HIS A 102 1.22 -9.42 3.26
CA HIS A 102 2.49 -9.02 3.84
C HIS A 102 2.79 -7.53 3.61
N VAL A 103 2.34 -6.97 2.48
CA VAL A 103 2.45 -5.54 2.20
C VAL A 103 1.67 -4.75 3.24
N LEU A 104 0.45 -5.19 3.57
CA LEU A 104 -0.38 -4.55 4.60
C LEU A 104 0.28 -4.58 5.98
N CYS A 105 0.87 -5.72 6.37
CA CYS A 105 1.65 -5.82 7.60
C CYS A 105 2.84 -4.84 7.61
N ALA A 106 3.57 -4.72 6.49
CA ALA A 106 4.72 -3.83 6.39
C ALA A 106 4.32 -2.34 6.49
N VAL A 107 3.22 -1.94 5.86
CA VAL A 107 2.79 -0.53 5.84
C VAL A 107 2.05 -0.10 7.10
N ALA A 108 1.41 -1.02 7.82
CA ALA A 108 0.70 -0.69 9.05
C ALA A 108 1.64 -0.09 10.12
N ASP A 109 2.90 -0.52 10.15
CA ASP A 109 3.93 0.00 11.06
C ASP A 109 4.52 1.36 10.61
N MET A 110 4.13 1.88 9.44
CA MET A 110 4.64 3.17 8.96
C MET A 110 3.87 4.32 9.64
N GLN A 111 4.57 5.04 10.52
CA GLN A 111 3.97 6.16 11.28
C GLN A 111 3.73 7.42 10.45
N HIS A 112 4.43 7.56 9.32
CA HIS A 112 4.40 8.76 8.49
C HIS A 112 4.32 8.37 7.02
N GLY A 113 3.76 9.27 6.20
CA GLY A 113 3.63 9.10 4.76
C GLY A 113 2.19 9.11 4.28
N VAL A 114 2.02 9.02 2.96
CA VAL A 114 0.71 9.09 2.29
C VAL A 114 -0.20 7.95 2.74
N VAL A 115 0.32 6.72 2.79
CA VAL A 115 -0.42 5.53 3.23
C VAL A 115 -0.98 5.67 4.65
N SER A 116 -0.17 6.11 5.60
CA SER A 116 -0.58 6.29 7.01
C SER A 116 -1.73 7.30 7.14
N ARG A 117 -1.66 8.41 6.38
CA ARG A 117 -2.74 9.41 6.35
C ARG A 117 -3.99 8.90 5.66
N ALA A 118 -3.85 8.20 4.53
CA ALA A 118 -4.97 7.58 3.82
C ALA A 118 -5.72 6.58 4.72
N PHE A 119 -5.01 5.69 5.43
CA PHE A 119 -5.63 4.78 6.39
C PHE A 119 -6.36 5.51 7.52
N ARG A 120 -5.79 6.60 8.04
CA ARG A 120 -6.45 7.42 9.07
C ARG A 120 -7.76 8.03 8.56
N VAL A 121 -7.79 8.55 7.33
CA VAL A 121 -8.99 9.09 6.70
C VAL A 121 -10.04 7.99 6.48
N MET A 122 -9.60 6.79 6.12
CA MET A 122 -10.47 5.62 5.97
C MET A 122 -10.92 5.00 7.31
N GLY A 123 -10.42 5.50 8.46
CA GLY A 123 -10.73 4.95 9.78
C GLY A 123 -10.06 3.60 10.06
N ILE A 124 -9.06 3.20 9.26
CA ILE A 124 -8.32 1.95 9.43
C ILE A 124 -7.28 2.13 10.52
N LYS A 125 -7.35 1.30 11.57
CA LYS A 125 -6.34 1.27 12.64
C LYS A 125 -5.22 0.27 12.32
N PRO A 126 -3.95 0.62 12.56
CA PRO A 126 -2.81 -0.26 12.28
C PRO A 126 -2.94 -1.66 12.90
N GLU A 127 -3.38 -1.73 14.17
CA GLU A 127 -3.46 -3.01 14.88
C GLU A 127 -4.51 -3.94 14.26
N GLN A 128 -5.63 -3.37 13.82
CA GLN A 128 -6.70 -4.12 13.16
C GLN A 128 -6.27 -4.60 11.78
N LEU A 129 -5.54 -3.77 11.03
CA LEU A 129 -4.99 -4.11 9.72
C LEU A 129 -3.98 -5.26 9.81
N ILE A 130 -3.04 -5.19 10.76
CA ILE A 130 -2.05 -6.24 11.00
C ILE A 130 -2.75 -7.56 11.36
N ARG A 131 -3.75 -7.51 12.25
CA ARG A 131 -4.49 -8.70 12.66
C ARG A 131 -5.16 -9.37 11.46
N CYS A 132 -5.97 -8.64 10.69
CA CYS A 132 -6.69 -9.19 9.54
C CYS A 132 -5.74 -9.68 8.44
N ALA A 133 -4.63 -8.97 8.20
CA ALA A 133 -3.62 -9.41 7.24
C ALA A 133 -2.94 -10.72 7.67
N ARG A 134 -2.60 -10.88 8.96
CA ARG A 134 -2.00 -12.11 9.49
C ARG A 134 -2.96 -13.30 9.41
N GLU A 135 -4.24 -13.10 9.72
CA GLU A 135 -5.27 -14.14 9.56
C GLU A 135 -5.32 -14.64 8.11
N GLU A 136 -5.22 -13.75 7.11
CA GLU A 136 -5.17 -14.12 5.69
C GLU A 136 -3.86 -14.82 5.28
N ILE A 137 -2.73 -14.49 5.92
CA ILE A 137 -1.44 -15.16 5.65
C ILE A 137 -1.46 -16.60 6.16
N HIS A 138 -1.96 -16.82 7.37
CA HIS A 138 -1.96 -18.14 8.02
C HIS A 138 -3.13 -19.02 7.59
N GLY A 139 -4.13 -18.47 6.90
CA GLY A 139 -5.35 -19.19 6.57
C GLY A 139 -6.21 -19.51 7.80
N ASP A 140 -5.98 -18.80 8.92
CA ASP A 140 -6.76 -18.89 10.15
C ASP A 140 -8.11 -18.20 9.93
N LEU A 141 -8.95 -18.85 9.12
CA LEU A 141 -10.36 -18.56 8.95
C LEU A 141 -11.12 -19.39 9.98
N THR A 142 -11.64 -18.73 11.02
CA THR A 142 -12.78 -19.25 11.79
C THR A 142 -14.03 -18.49 11.40
#